data_AF-A0A3C1NFV2-F1
#
_entry.id   AF-A0A3C1NFV2-F1
#
_cell.length_a   1.000
_cell.length_b   1.000
_cell.length_c   1.000
_cell.angle_alpha   90.00
_cell.angle_beta   90.00
_cell.angle_gamma   90.00
#
_symmetry.space_group_name_H-M   'P 1'
#
loop_
_entity.id
_entity.type
_entity.pdbx_description
1 polymer ?
#
loop_
_entity_poly.entity_id
_entity_poly.type
_entity_poly.pdbx_seq_one_letter_code
_entity_poly.pdbx_strand_id
1 'polypeptide(L)'
;SYFTEQDGTWHMTVIRDTDFTPSHIIEFYMSYPMYIVIGVGGFMYARTRLPTYGSKGWSVAYVLLFVGPFMIFPNVGLNEWGHTFWFMEELFVEPLHWMFVFFGWFSLAVFGVVLQLLGRVVELAHGHEELLGLEPAE
;
A
#
# COMPACT_ATOMS: atom_id res chain seq x y z
N SER A 1 -5.79 3.04 7.68
CA SER A 1 -5.64 3.54 9.07
C SER A 1 -6.89 4.31 9.45
N TYR A 2 -7.00 5.63 9.20
CA TYR A 2 -8.15 6.42 9.68
C TYR A 2 -9.53 5.82 9.36
N PHE A 3 -9.87 5.64 8.07
CA PHE A 3 -11.18 5.12 7.67
C PHE A 3 -11.36 3.63 8.02
N THR A 4 -10.29 2.84 8.00
CA THR A 4 -10.30 1.43 8.41
C THR A 4 -10.61 1.24 9.89
N GLU A 5 -9.99 2.04 10.76
CA GLU A 5 -10.23 1.93 12.21
C GLU A 5 -11.52 2.63 12.63
N GLN A 6 -11.95 3.65 11.87
CA GLN A 6 -13.28 4.25 11.99
C GLN A 6 -14.38 3.20 11.80
N ASP A 7 -14.24 2.29 10.84
CA ASP A 7 -15.21 1.21 10.64
C ASP A 7 -15.29 0.26 11.84
N GLY A 8 -14.17 0.01 12.51
CA GLY A 8 -14.13 -0.72 13.78
C GLY A 8 -15.06 -0.13 14.85
N THR A 9 -15.09 1.21 15.01
CA THR A 9 -16.06 1.83 15.92
C THR A 9 -17.48 1.83 15.34
N TRP A 10 -17.65 1.88 14.02
CA TRP A 10 -18.97 1.83 13.39
C TRP A 10 -19.68 0.50 13.65
N HIS A 11 -18.93 -0.61 13.60
CA HIS A 11 -19.43 -1.94 13.95
C HIS A 11 -20.00 -2.06 15.37
N MET A 12 -19.58 -1.20 16.30
CA MET A 12 -20.09 -1.18 17.68
C MET A 12 -21.31 -0.26 17.86
N THR A 13 -21.75 0.43 16.80
CA THR A 13 -22.80 1.45 16.87
C THR A 13 -24.09 1.07 16.17
N VAL A 14 -24.04 0.12 15.23
CA VAL A 14 -25.22 -0.29 14.45
C VAL A 14 -25.26 -1.80 14.26
N ILE A 15 -26.47 -2.34 14.15
CA ILE A 15 -26.71 -3.63 13.52
C ILE A 15 -26.89 -3.34 12.03
N ARG A 16 -26.11 -4.00 11.18
CA ARG A 16 -25.99 -3.65 9.76
C ARG A 16 -27.19 -4.14 8.97
N ASP A 17 -27.84 -3.24 8.24
CA ASP A 17 -28.88 -3.59 7.27
C ASP A 17 -28.31 -4.22 5.99
N THR A 18 -27.05 -3.90 5.66
CA THR A 18 -26.32 -4.36 4.46
C THR A 18 -24.81 -4.14 4.63
N ASP A 19 -24.04 -4.57 3.64
CA ASP A 19 -22.60 -4.34 3.53
C ASP A 19 -22.25 -2.93 3.04
N PHE A 20 -23.22 -2.16 2.57
CA PHE A 20 -23.04 -0.75 2.21
C PHE A 20 -23.35 0.18 3.39
N THR A 21 -22.55 0.06 4.46
CA THR A 21 -22.62 1.03 5.57
C THR A 21 -21.99 2.37 5.15
N PRO A 22 -22.33 3.49 5.84
CA PRO A 22 -21.63 4.75 5.62
C PRO A 22 -20.10 4.64 5.76
N SER A 23 -19.61 3.86 6.72
CA SER A 23 -18.18 3.60 6.90
C SER A 23 -17.57 2.81 5.74
N HIS A 24 -18.21 1.71 5.31
CA HIS A 24 -17.72 0.87 4.21
C HIS A 24 -17.66 1.62 2.88
N ILE A 25 -18.64 2.50 2.58
CA ILE A 25 -18.61 3.33 1.37
C ILE A 25 -17.35 4.20 1.32
N ILE A 26 -17.01 4.83 2.45
CA ILE A 26 -15.85 5.72 2.54
C ILE A 26 -14.55 4.91 2.61
N GLU A 27 -14.52 3.80 3.32
CA GLU A 27 -13.34 2.96 3.45
C GLU A 27 -13.00 2.26 2.13
N PHE A 28 -13.87 1.35 1.69
CA PHE A 28 -13.58 0.41 0.60
C PHE A 28 -13.78 1.02 -0.78
N TYR A 29 -14.76 1.91 -0.93
CA TYR A 29 -15.17 2.41 -2.24
C TYR A 29 -14.66 3.83 -2.52
N MET A 30 -14.04 4.49 -1.54
CA MET A 30 -13.38 5.79 -1.72
C MET A 30 -11.90 5.73 -1.32
N SER A 31 -11.60 5.49 -0.05
CA SER A 31 -10.23 5.66 0.47
C SER A 31 -9.24 4.65 -0.13
N TYR A 32 -9.65 3.39 -0.29
CA TYR A 32 -8.81 2.34 -0.86
C TYR A 32 -8.51 2.60 -2.35
N PRO A 33 -9.52 2.84 -3.21
CA PRO A 33 -9.31 3.25 -4.59
C PRO A 33 -8.41 4.49 -4.73
N MET A 34 -8.60 5.51 -3.87
CA MET A 34 -7.79 6.73 -3.92
C MET A 34 -6.31 6.44 -3.75
N TYR A 35 -5.91 5.69 -2.70
CA TYR A 35 -4.48 5.42 -2.51
C TYR A 35 -3.92 4.45 -3.54
N ILE A 36 -4.74 3.52 -4.08
CA ILE A 36 -4.34 2.66 -5.19
C ILE A 36 -4.02 3.50 -6.44
N VAL A 37 -4.87 4.46 -6.79
CA VAL A 37 -4.65 5.35 -7.95
C VAL A 37 -3.39 6.20 -7.76
N ILE A 38 -3.16 6.72 -6.55
CA ILE A 38 -1.92 7.44 -6.23
C ILE A 38 -0.70 6.51 -6.39
N GLY A 39 -0.79 5.26 -5.90
CA GLY A 39 0.26 4.25 -6.05
C GLY A 39 0.57 3.92 -7.52
N VAL A 40 -0.46 3.72 -8.35
CA VAL A 40 -0.33 3.54 -9.80
C VAL A 40 0.35 4.75 -10.43
N GLY A 41 -0.10 5.96 -10.09
CA GLY A 41 0.48 7.21 -10.59
C GLY A 41 1.98 7.33 -10.25
N GLY A 42 2.35 7.08 -8.99
CA GLY A 42 3.74 7.12 -8.53
C GLY A 42 4.61 6.06 -9.22
N PHE A 43 4.10 4.84 -9.35
CA PHE A 43 4.80 3.73 -10.02
C PHE A 43 5.05 4.02 -11.50
N MET A 44 4.01 4.48 -12.21
CA MET A 44 4.09 4.84 -13.62
C MET A 44 5.03 6.03 -13.83
N TYR A 45 4.95 7.06 -12.98
CA TYR A 45 5.86 8.20 -13.01
C TYR A 45 7.31 7.74 -12.90
N ALA A 46 7.65 6.96 -11.87
CA ALA A 46 9.01 6.48 -11.65
C ALA A 46 9.52 5.65 -12.84
N ARG A 47 8.73 4.70 -13.34
CA ARG A 47 9.11 3.83 -14.47
C ARG A 47 9.40 4.57 -15.76
N THR A 48 8.83 5.74 -15.94
CA THR A 48 8.87 6.43 -17.22
C THR A 48 9.65 7.75 -17.18
N ARG A 49 9.90 8.33 -16.00
CA ARG A 49 10.59 9.62 -15.84
C ARG A 49 11.92 9.50 -15.10
N LEU A 50 12.15 8.40 -14.38
CA LEU A 50 13.41 8.17 -13.64
C LEU A 50 14.21 7.03 -14.28
N PRO A 51 15.42 7.30 -14.83
CA PRO A 51 16.26 6.25 -15.44
C PRO A 51 16.60 5.09 -14.50
N THR A 52 16.73 5.35 -13.20
CA THR A 52 16.94 4.33 -12.16
C THR A 52 15.87 3.25 -12.18
N TYR A 53 14.62 3.63 -12.44
CA TYR A 53 13.50 2.70 -12.47
C TYR A 53 13.11 2.30 -13.89
N GLY A 54 13.36 3.13 -14.91
CA GLY A 54 13.00 2.84 -16.31
C GLY A 54 14.02 1.96 -17.04
N SER A 55 15.31 2.26 -16.90
CA SER A 55 16.38 1.68 -17.71
C SER A 55 17.15 0.55 -17.00
N LYS A 56 17.23 0.57 -15.67
CA LYS A 56 17.98 -0.43 -14.88
C LYS A 56 17.14 -1.67 -14.50
N GLY A 57 15.98 -1.86 -15.13
CA GLY A 57 15.07 -2.99 -14.89
C GLY A 57 13.96 -2.68 -13.87
N TRP A 58 13.36 -3.73 -13.31
CA TRP A 58 12.24 -3.61 -12.36
C TRP A 58 12.76 -3.65 -10.92
N SER A 59 12.47 -2.59 -10.15
CA SER A 59 12.73 -2.61 -8.71
C SER A 59 11.79 -3.59 -8.03
N VAL A 60 12.33 -4.66 -7.45
CA VAL A 60 11.56 -5.62 -6.67
C VAL A 60 10.82 -4.91 -5.54
N ALA A 61 11.49 -4.00 -4.83
CA ALA A 61 10.88 -3.22 -3.76
C ALA A 61 9.67 -2.41 -4.24
N TYR A 62 9.79 -1.73 -5.39
CA TYR A 62 8.69 -0.91 -5.89
C TYR A 62 7.56 -1.77 -6.48
N VAL A 63 7.88 -2.91 -7.10
CA VAL A 63 6.84 -3.86 -7.55
C VAL A 63 6.05 -4.41 -6.37
N LEU A 64 6.71 -4.83 -5.29
CA LEU A 64 6.03 -5.30 -4.09
C LEU A 64 5.16 -4.19 -3.49
N LEU A 65 5.69 -2.97 -3.33
CA LEU A 65 4.93 -1.83 -2.84
C LEU A 65 3.70 -1.52 -3.70
N PHE A 66 3.82 -1.64 -5.02
CA PHE A 66 2.73 -1.41 -5.96
C PHE A 66 1.65 -2.50 -5.90
N VAL A 67 2.04 -3.77 -5.76
CA VAL A 67 1.12 -4.91 -5.70
C VAL A 67 0.44 -5.03 -4.35
N GLY A 68 1.11 -4.65 -3.25
CA GLY A 68 0.60 -4.73 -1.88
C GLY A 68 -0.84 -4.25 -1.70
N PRO A 69 -1.19 -3.03 -2.13
CA PRO A 69 -2.55 -2.51 -2.16
C PRO A 69 -3.62 -3.45 -2.72
N PHE A 70 -3.33 -4.19 -3.80
CA PHE A 70 -4.29 -5.09 -4.44
C PHE A 70 -4.55 -6.36 -3.62
N MET A 71 -3.64 -6.71 -2.71
CA MET A 71 -3.81 -7.81 -1.78
C MET A 71 -4.90 -7.52 -0.73
N ILE A 72 -5.43 -6.29 -0.65
CA ILE A 72 -6.57 -5.99 0.22
C ILE A 72 -7.90 -6.48 -0.35
N PHE A 73 -8.01 -6.71 -1.67
CA PHE A 73 -9.29 -7.03 -2.30
C PHE A 73 -9.93 -8.34 -1.86
N PRO A 74 -9.19 -9.44 -1.66
CA PRO A 74 -9.76 -10.63 -1.03
C PRO A 74 -10.36 -10.33 0.33
N ASN A 75 -9.74 -9.43 1.12
CA ASN A 75 -10.23 -9.08 2.44
C ASN A 75 -11.50 -8.28 2.37
N VAL A 76 -11.58 -7.28 1.50
CA VAL A 76 -12.82 -6.51 1.32
C VAL A 76 -13.96 -7.42 0.86
N GLY A 77 -13.74 -8.22 -0.20
CA GLY A 77 -14.79 -9.07 -0.75
C GLY A 77 -15.22 -10.20 0.18
N LEU A 78 -14.28 -10.81 0.92
CA LEU A 78 -14.61 -11.87 1.88
C LEU A 78 -15.07 -11.33 3.24
N ASN A 79 -14.73 -10.09 3.63
CA ASN A 79 -15.28 -9.45 4.83
C ASN A 79 -16.78 -9.19 4.66
N GLU A 80 -17.20 -8.80 3.46
CA GLU A 80 -18.62 -8.66 3.12
C GLU A 80 -19.36 -10.02 3.18
N TRP A 81 -18.76 -11.08 2.64
CA TRP A 81 -19.40 -12.41 2.64
C TRP A 81 -19.30 -13.15 3.97
N GLY A 82 -18.24 -12.91 4.75
CA GLY A 82 -17.98 -13.58 6.02
C GLY A 82 -19.10 -13.36 7.04
N HIS A 83 -19.72 -12.17 7.05
CA HIS A 83 -20.84 -11.90 7.95
C HIS A 83 -22.16 -12.57 7.55
N THR A 84 -22.25 -13.15 6.35
CA THR A 84 -23.46 -13.81 5.83
C THR A 84 -23.40 -15.33 5.83
N PHE A 85 -22.23 -15.96 6.02
CA PHE A 85 -22.06 -17.41 5.96
C PHE A 85 -21.59 -18.03 7.30
N TRP A 86 -22.33 -19.05 7.76
CA TRP A 86 -22.16 -19.74 9.06
C TRP A 86 -20.83 -20.50 9.19
N PHE A 87 -20.16 -20.90 8.10
CA PHE A 87 -18.95 -21.77 8.12
C PHE A 87 -17.61 -20.99 8.16
N MET A 88 -17.58 -19.86 8.86
CA MET A 88 -16.48 -18.87 8.82
C MET A 88 -15.14 -19.35 9.39
N GLU A 89 -15.11 -20.23 10.40
CA GLU A 89 -13.88 -20.48 11.17
C GLU A 89 -12.81 -21.32 10.45
N GLU A 90 -13.15 -22.27 9.58
CA GLU A 90 -12.14 -23.16 8.96
C GLU A 90 -11.76 -22.78 7.52
N LEU A 91 -12.63 -22.09 6.77
CA LEU A 91 -12.38 -21.76 5.36
C LEU A 91 -12.05 -20.27 5.12
N PHE A 92 -12.47 -19.38 6.03
CA PHE A 92 -12.41 -17.93 5.84
C PHE A 92 -11.50 -17.22 6.84
N VAL A 93 -11.32 -17.71 8.07
CA VAL A 93 -10.36 -17.11 9.02
C VAL A 93 -8.93 -17.15 8.48
N GLU A 94 -8.49 -18.27 7.89
CA GLU A 94 -7.10 -18.39 7.44
C GLU A 94 -6.82 -17.50 6.21
N PRO A 95 -7.58 -17.54 5.10
CA PRO A 95 -7.25 -16.76 3.91
C PRO A 95 -7.50 -15.25 4.05
N LEU A 96 -8.52 -14.84 4.83
CA LEU A 96 -8.85 -13.44 5.07
C LEU A 96 -7.72 -12.70 5.80
N HIS A 97 -7.02 -13.35 6.73
CA HIS A 97 -5.95 -12.68 7.47
C HIS A 97 -4.64 -12.66 6.68
N TRP A 98 -4.33 -13.72 5.92
CA TRP A 98 -3.06 -13.80 5.19
C TRP A 98 -2.89 -12.71 4.13
N MET A 99 -3.96 -12.30 3.45
CA MET A 99 -3.86 -11.25 2.43
C MET A 99 -3.65 -9.86 3.04
N PHE A 100 -4.17 -9.61 4.25
CA PHE A 100 -3.79 -8.44 5.06
C PHE A 100 -2.32 -8.47 5.44
N VAL A 101 -1.80 -9.65 5.82
CA VAL A 101 -0.38 -9.82 6.15
C VAL A 101 0.49 -9.54 4.94
N PHE A 102 0.14 -10.05 3.76
CA PHE A 102 0.84 -9.72 2.51
C PHE A 102 0.77 -8.23 2.19
N PHE A 103 -0.39 -7.59 2.35
CA PHE A 103 -0.53 -6.14 2.23
C PHE A 103 0.45 -5.40 3.17
N GLY A 104 0.50 -5.79 4.44
CA GLY A 104 1.42 -5.22 5.43
C GLY A 104 2.89 -5.40 5.03
N TRP A 105 3.31 -6.63 4.72
CA TRP A 105 4.67 -6.96 4.33
C TRP A 105 5.11 -6.27 3.05
N PHE A 106 4.24 -6.20 2.06
CA PHE A 106 4.54 -5.52 0.80
C PHE A 106 4.57 -4.00 0.98
N SER A 107 3.78 -3.44 1.90
CA SER A 107 3.83 -2.02 2.24
C SER A 107 5.18 -1.62 2.86
N LEU A 108 5.82 -2.52 3.61
CA LEU A 108 7.19 -2.28 4.14
C LEU A 108 8.25 -2.20 3.04
N ALA A 109 7.96 -2.64 1.81
CA ALA A 109 8.87 -2.47 0.68
C ALA A 109 9.13 -0.99 0.33
N VAL A 110 8.33 -0.06 0.89
CA VAL A 110 8.62 1.39 0.88
C VAL A 110 10.04 1.70 1.36
N PHE A 111 10.57 0.96 2.34
CA PHE A 111 11.95 1.15 2.80
C PHE A 111 12.97 0.91 1.68
N GLY A 112 12.77 -0.13 0.86
CA GLY A 112 13.63 -0.41 -0.28
C GLY A 112 13.53 0.65 -1.37
N VAL A 113 12.33 1.18 -1.63
CA VAL A 113 12.13 2.28 -2.58
C VAL A 113 12.82 3.56 -2.09
N VAL A 114 12.69 3.88 -0.81
CA VAL A 114 13.36 5.04 -0.21
C VAL A 114 14.88 4.91 -0.29
N LEU A 115 15.44 3.74 0.01
CA LEU A 115 16.89 3.51 -0.12
C LEU A 115 17.38 3.67 -1.57
N GLN A 116 16.61 3.21 -2.56
CA GLN A 116 16.93 3.40 -3.97
C GLN A 116 16.88 4.88 -4.40
N LEU A 117 15.91 5.64 -3.87
CA LEU A 117 15.83 7.08 -4.10
C LEU A 117 17.00 7.82 -3.44
N LEU A 118 17.31 7.54 -2.17
CA LEU A 118 18.42 8.14 -1.46
C LEU A 118 19.76 7.83 -2.13
N GLY A 119 19.99 6.58 -2.54
CA GLY A 119 21.18 6.20 -3.28
C GLY A 119 21.33 7.00 -4.58
N ARG A 120 20.22 7.27 -5.29
CA ARG A 120 20.25 8.13 -6.48
C ARG A 120 20.51 9.60 -6.15
N VAL A 121 19.98 10.11 -5.04
CA VAL A 121 20.27 11.48 -4.59
C VAL A 121 21.75 11.63 -4.26
N VAL A 122 22.35 10.67 -3.55
CA VAL A 122 23.79 10.67 -3.25
C VAL A 122 24.62 10.60 -4.53
N GLU A 123 24.28 9.73 -5.47
CA GLU A 123 24.98 9.63 -6.77
C GLU A 123 24.93 10.95 -7.55
N LEU A 124 23.83 11.70 -7.46
CA LEU A 124 23.66 13.00 -8.10
C LEU A 124 24.35 14.14 -7.34
N ALA A 125 24.52 14.01 -6.03
CA ALA A 125 25.17 15.01 -5.18
C ALA A 125 26.70 14.89 -5.20
N HIS A 126 27.23 13.72 -5.53
CA HIS A 126 28.67 13.46 -5.58
C HIS A 126 29.38 14.40 -6.57
N GLY A 127 30.43 15.08 -6.12
CA GLY A 127 31.14 16.11 -6.90
C GLY A 127 30.46 17.49 -6.91
N HIS A 128 29.33 17.64 -6.21
CA HIS A 128 28.67 18.91 -5.96
C HIS A 128 28.63 19.24 -4.44
N GLU A 129 29.53 18.64 -3.64
CA GLU A 129 29.54 18.83 -2.18
C GLU A 129 29.66 20.31 -1.78
N GLU A 130 30.50 21.09 -2.49
CA GLU A 130 30.66 22.54 -2.26
C GLU A 130 29.35 23.32 -2.48
N LEU A 131 28.53 22.96 -3.47
CA LEU A 131 27.25 23.62 -3.76
C LEU A 131 26.18 23.31 -2.70
N LEU A 132 26.35 22.19 -1.99
CA LEU A 132 25.46 21.74 -0.93
C LEU A 132 25.93 22.19 0.46
N GLY A 133 27.07 22.89 0.55
CA GLY A 133 27.67 23.30 1.83
C GLY A 133 28.13 22.12 2.68
N LEU A 134 28.44 20.98 2.05
CA LEU A 134 28.94 19.78 2.73
C LEU A 134 30.46 19.73 2.58
N GLU A 135 31.17 19.41 3.67
CA GLU A 135 32.61 19.11 3.58
C GLU A 135 32.81 17.85 2.73
N PRO A 136 33.88 17.79 1.91
CA PRO A 136 34.19 16.60 1.13
C PRO A 136 34.30 15.38 2.05
N ALA A 137 33.61 14.29 1.71
CA ALA A 137 33.78 13.03 2.43
C ALA A 137 35.20 12.50 2.15
N GLU A 138 36.00 12.33 3.19
CA GLU A 138 37.36 11.75 3.14
C GLU A 138 37.39 10.31 2.58
#